data_AF-A0A368UDD9-F1
#
_entry.id   AF-A0A368UDD9-F1
#
_cell.length_a   1.000
_cell.length_b   1.000
_cell.length_c   1.000
_cell.angle_alpha   90.00
_cell.angle_beta   90.00
_cell.angle_gamma   90.00
#
_symmetry.space_group_name_H-M   'P 1'
#
loop_
_entity.id
_entity.type
_entity.pdbx_description
1 polymer ?
#
loop_
_entity_poly.entity_id
_entity_poly.type
_entity_poly.pdbx_seq_one_letter_code
_entity_poly.pdbx_strand_id
1 'polypeptide(L)'
;MKKIKITRGCIELLTAVILIICGLSVFTLSMKSKTTLTYDNGKITYTGYVVNHRMNGQGKLTYENGDTYEGNFVDGVFEGQGTFTSNSGWTYQGEFKDGQPDGQGTLTAQNGEVYTGTFKQGIFQK
;
A
#
# COMPACT_ATOMS: atom_id res chain seq x y z
N MET A 1 26.23 8.56 46.88
CA MET A 1 25.02 8.25 46.07
C MET A 1 24.17 9.52 45.96
N LYS A 2 24.11 10.18 44.78
CA LYS A 2 23.27 11.36 44.58
C LYS A 2 21.79 10.93 44.56
N LYS A 3 21.01 11.35 45.56
CA LYS A 3 19.56 11.14 45.59
C LYS A 3 18.92 12.07 44.56
N ILE A 4 18.41 11.51 43.46
CA ILE A 4 17.67 12.27 42.44
C ILE A 4 16.33 12.68 43.07
N LYS A 5 16.12 13.99 43.30
CA LYS A 5 14.84 14.53 43.78
C LYS A 5 13.88 14.59 42.59
N ILE A 6 12.97 13.62 42.52
CA ILE A 6 11.92 13.56 41.51
C ILE A 6 10.76 14.45 41.97
N THR A 7 10.75 15.71 41.53
CA THR A 7 9.66 16.67 41.78
C THR A 7 8.61 16.54 40.68
N ARG A 8 7.34 16.88 40.96
CA ARG A 8 6.23 16.81 39.97
C ARG A 8 6.57 17.50 38.63
N GLY A 9 7.21 18.66 38.67
CA GLY A 9 7.68 19.36 37.47
C GLY A 9 8.80 18.63 36.69
N CYS A 10 9.65 17.85 37.36
CA CYS A 10 10.60 16.95 36.68
C CYS A 10 9.89 15.82 35.94
N ILE A 11 8.80 15.27 36.51
CA ILE A 11 8.01 14.22 35.85
C ILE A 11 7.32 14.79 34.61
N GLU A 12 6.67 15.94 34.73
CA GLU A 12 6.00 16.61 33.60
C GLU A 12 6.99 16.88 32.45
N LEU A 13 8.18 17.40 32.76
CA LEU A 13 9.23 17.64 31.76
C LEU A 13 9.73 16.34 31.11
N LEU A 14 9.94 15.29 31.90
CA LEU A 14 10.36 13.98 31.39
C LEU A 14 9.30 13.35 30.49
N THR A 15 8.02 13.44 30.84
CA THR A 15 6.93 12.94 30.01
C THR A 15 6.83 13.69 28.67
N ALA A 16 6.99 15.01 28.68
CA ALA A 16 7.01 15.81 27.46
C ALA A 16 8.21 15.43 26.57
N VAL A 17 9.40 15.26 27.16
CA VAL A 17 10.60 14.83 26.43
C VAL A 17 10.44 13.43 25.84
N ILE A 18 9.86 12.49 26.58
CA ILE A 18 9.59 11.12 26.08
C ILE A 18 8.60 11.15 24.92
N LEU A 19 7.50 11.91 25.02
CA LEU A 19 6.52 12.05 23.93
C LEU A 19 7.14 12.68 22.68
N ILE A 20 8.00 13.68 22.85
CA ILE A 20 8.75 14.31 21.75
C ILE A 20 9.70 13.29 21.11
N ILE A 21 10.46 12.53 21.91
CA ILE A 21 11.38 11.49 21.42
C ILE A 21 10.61 10.37 20.70
N CYS A 22 9.49 9.92 21.26
CA CYS A 22 8.62 8.94 20.62
C CYS A 22 8.07 9.45 19.29
N GLY A 23 7.56 10.69 19.25
CA GLY A 23 7.08 11.32 18.01
C GLY A 23 8.19 11.47 16.96
N LEU A 24 9.38 11.92 17.35
CA LEU A 24 10.55 12.01 16.46
C LEU A 24 11.01 10.65 15.96
N SER A 25 10.99 9.61 16.81
CA SER A 25 11.38 8.26 16.41
C SER A 25 10.43 7.65 15.37
N VAL A 26 9.12 7.90 15.49
CA VAL A 26 8.14 7.48 14.48
C VAL A 26 8.37 8.22 13.16
N PHE A 27 8.76 9.50 13.23
CA PHE A 27 9.02 10.33 12.06
C PHE A 27 10.30 9.92 11.29
N THR A 28 11.35 9.48 11.98
CA THR A 28 12.61 9.07 11.33
C THR A 28 12.57 7.65 10.75
N LEU A 29 11.62 6.80 11.16
CA LEU A 29 11.56 5.40 10.76
C LEU A 29 10.86 5.12 9.41
N SER A 30 10.28 6.12 8.74
CA SER A 30 9.39 5.88 7.57
C SER A 30 9.76 6.64 6.29
N MET A 31 11.06 6.79 6.02
CA MET A 31 11.52 7.29 4.71
C MET A 31 12.05 6.15 3.83
N LYS A 32 11.19 5.17 3.51
CA LYS A 32 11.45 4.38 2.31
C LYS A 32 11.21 5.31 1.11
N SER A 33 12.20 5.50 0.24
CA SER A 33 12.01 6.32 -0.97
C SER A 33 11.24 5.51 -2.02
N LYS A 34 10.23 6.14 -2.62
CA LYS A 34 9.56 5.56 -3.80
C LYS A 34 10.48 5.72 -5.01
N THR A 35 10.53 4.70 -5.86
CA THR A 35 11.32 4.68 -7.10
C THR A 35 10.39 4.41 -8.27
N THR A 36 10.73 4.95 -9.44
CA THR A 36 10.06 4.63 -10.70
C THR A 36 10.86 3.58 -11.46
N LEU A 37 10.22 2.46 -11.80
CA LEU A 37 10.76 1.43 -12.68
C LEU A 37 10.00 1.46 -14.00
N THR A 38 10.72 1.31 -15.10
CA THR A 38 10.15 1.24 -16.44
C THR A 38 10.54 -0.09 -17.06
N TYR A 39 9.55 -0.83 -17.54
CA TYR A 39 9.72 -2.11 -18.21
C TYR A 39 9.24 -2.01 -19.65
N ASP A 40 9.65 -3.00 -20.46
CA ASP A 40 9.21 -3.17 -21.85
C ASP A 40 9.29 -1.86 -22.67
N ASN A 41 10.48 -1.23 -22.67
CA ASN A 41 10.78 0.00 -23.40
C ASN A 41 9.87 1.20 -23.09
N GLY A 42 9.27 1.28 -21.90
CA GLY A 42 8.35 2.38 -21.56
C GLY A 42 6.90 1.96 -21.41
N LYS A 43 6.55 0.75 -21.85
CA LYS A 43 5.16 0.27 -21.91
C LYS A 43 4.57 -0.02 -20.54
N ILE A 44 5.40 -0.29 -19.54
CA ILE A 44 4.94 -0.51 -18.16
C ILE A 44 5.74 0.39 -17.23
N THR A 45 5.05 1.21 -16.46
CA THR A 45 5.67 2.10 -15.47
C THR A 45 5.16 1.76 -14.08
N TYR A 46 6.07 1.47 -13.17
CA TYR A 46 5.79 1.29 -11.75
C TYR A 46 6.35 2.45 -10.94
N THR A 47 5.60 2.97 -9.98
CA THR A 47 6.08 3.94 -8.98
C THR A 47 5.69 3.47 -7.59
N GLY A 48 6.67 3.10 -6.77
CA GLY A 48 6.45 2.55 -5.43
C GLY A 48 7.73 2.08 -4.76
N TYR A 49 7.62 1.20 -3.77
CA TYR A 49 8.81 0.67 -3.11
C TYR A 49 9.43 -0.49 -3.90
N VAL A 50 10.76 -0.56 -3.89
CA VAL A 50 11.52 -1.57 -4.62
C VAL A 50 12.45 -2.28 -3.65
N VAL A 51 12.45 -3.61 -3.68
CA VAL A 51 13.37 -4.46 -2.92
C VAL A 51 13.98 -5.45 -3.90
N ASN A 52 15.32 -5.58 -3.91
CA ASN A 52 16.04 -6.48 -4.83
C ASN A 52 15.63 -6.31 -6.30
N HIS A 53 15.47 -5.07 -6.76
CA HIS A 53 15.01 -4.71 -8.11
C HIS A 53 13.59 -5.18 -8.48
N ARG A 54 12.78 -5.55 -7.49
CA ARG A 54 11.38 -5.97 -7.66
C ARG A 54 10.42 -5.05 -6.93
N MET A 55 9.25 -4.87 -7.51
CA MET A 55 8.15 -4.08 -6.93
C MET A 55 7.69 -4.76 -5.63
N ASN A 56 7.64 -3.99 -4.54
CA ASN A 56 7.30 -4.50 -3.21
C ASN A 56 6.56 -3.44 -2.40
N GLY A 57 5.66 -3.85 -1.51
CA GLY A 57 4.83 -2.94 -0.72
C GLY A 57 3.92 -2.07 -1.60
N GLN A 58 3.50 -0.92 -1.07
CA GLN A 58 2.58 -0.01 -1.78
C GLN A 58 3.20 0.61 -3.03
N GLY A 59 2.48 0.56 -4.15
CA GLY A 59 2.87 1.20 -5.39
C GLY A 59 1.73 1.35 -6.39
N LYS A 60 2.03 2.04 -7.49
CA LYS A 60 1.16 2.17 -8.66
C LYS A 60 1.86 1.59 -9.87
N LEU A 61 1.21 0.69 -10.58
CA LEU A 61 1.64 0.17 -11.87
C LEU A 61 0.67 0.66 -12.95
N THR A 62 1.22 1.19 -14.04
CA THR A 62 0.48 1.67 -15.21
C THR A 62 0.96 0.89 -16.43
N TYR A 63 0.01 0.31 -17.16
CA TYR A 63 0.25 -0.39 -18.42
C TYR A 63 0.08 0.55 -19.63
N GLU A 64 0.64 0.16 -20.78
CA GLU A 64 0.58 0.93 -22.04
C GLU A 64 -0.87 1.16 -22.51
N ASN A 65 -1.75 0.20 -22.27
CA ASN A 65 -3.17 0.30 -22.60
C ASN A 65 -3.96 1.23 -21.67
N GLY A 66 -3.32 1.83 -20.67
CA GLY A 66 -3.92 2.72 -19.68
C GLY A 66 -4.50 2.02 -18.45
N ASP A 67 -4.48 0.69 -18.40
CA ASP A 67 -4.87 -0.04 -17.18
C ASP A 67 -3.92 0.32 -16.04
N THR A 68 -4.45 0.39 -14.83
CA THR A 68 -3.66 0.72 -13.64
C THR A 68 -3.98 -0.23 -12.49
N TYR A 69 -2.97 -0.49 -11.68
CA TYR A 69 -3.12 -1.13 -10.38
C TYR A 69 -2.48 -0.25 -9.31
N GLU A 70 -3.20 0.04 -8.25
CA GLU A 70 -2.72 0.75 -7.07
C GLU A 70 -2.93 -0.12 -5.84
N GLY A 71 -1.86 -0.56 -5.19
CA GLY A 71 -1.98 -1.47 -4.06
C GLY A 71 -0.65 -2.04 -3.60
N ASN A 72 -0.74 -3.11 -2.83
CA ASN A 72 0.42 -3.83 -2.31
C ASN A 72 1.00 -4.79 -3.35
N PHE A 73 2.33 -4.88 -3.36
CA PHE A 73 3.10 -5.79 -4.19
C PHE A 73 3.97 -6.69 -3.33
N VAL A 74 4.13 -7.94 -3.74
CA VAL A 74 5.12 -8.88 -3.19
C VAL A 74 5.87 -9.49 -4.36
N ASP A 75 7.18 -9.28 -4.42
CA ASP A 75 8.05 -9.83 -5.48
C ASP A 75 7.59 -9.52 -6.93
N GLY A 76 6.95 -8.38 -7.15
CA GLY A 76 6.45 -7.98 -8.47
C GLY A 76 4.99 -8.35 -8.76
N VAL A 77 4.32 -9.07 -7.85
CA VAL A 77 2.96 -9.56 -8.00
C VAL A 77 2.00 -8.76 -7.13
N PHE A 78 0.78 -8.50 -7.60
CA PHE A 78 -0.27 -7.85 -6.81
C PHE A 78 -0.67 -8.76 -5.64
N GLU A 79 -0.67 -8.21 -4.43
CA GLU A 79 -0.96 -8.97 -3.22
C GLU A 79 -1.67 -8.13 -2.17
N GLY A 80 -2.58 -8.75 -1.41
CA GLY A 80 -3.40 -8.09 -0.41
C GLY A 80 -4.31 -7.00 -1.00
N GLN A 81 -4.54 -5.92 -0.26
CA GLN A 81 -5.47 -4.87 -0.68
C GLN A 81 -4.93 -4.04 -1.84
N GLY A 82 -5.78 -3.82 -2.85
CA GLY A 82 -5.49 -2.94 -3.96
C GLY A 82 -6.73 -2.54 -4.76
N THR A 83 -6.50 -1.72 -5.78
CA THR A 83 -7.49 -1.29 -6.75
C THR A 83 -6.91 -1.48 -8.14
N PHE A 84 -7.60 -2.27 -8.98
CA PHE A 84 -7.34 -2.35 -10.41
C PHE A 84 -8.38 -1.51 -11.16
N THR A 85 -7.92 -0.59 -12.00
CA THR A 85 -8.78 0.22 -12.87
C THR A 85 -8.41 -0.08 -14.30
N SER A 86 -9.35 -0.62 -15.07
CA SER A 86 -9.15 -0.79 -16.50
C SER A 86 -9.42 0.52 -17.23
N ASN A 87 -8.65 0.79 -18.27
CA ASN A 87 -8.93 1.85 -19.24
C ASN A 87 -10.29 1.64 -19.96
N SER A 88 -10.82 0.41 -19.96
CA SER A 88 -12.15 0.10 -20.48
C SER A 88 -13.29 0.61 -19.56
N GLY A 89 -12.97 1.08 -18.35
CA GLY A 89 -13.91 1.75 -17.45
C GLY A 89 -14.49 0.88 -16.32
N TRP A 90 -14.06 -0.37 -16.18
CA TRP A 90 -14.38 -1.17 -14.99
C TRP A 90 -13.28 -1.07 -13.93
N THR A 91 -13.66 -1.23 -12.67
CA THR A 91 -12.74 -1.14 -11.52
C THR A 91 -13.02 -2.28 -10.55
N TYR A 92 -11.96 -2.91 -10.04
CA TYR A 92 -12.04 -3.81 -8.90
C TYR A 92 -11.26 -3.24 -7.73
N GLN A 93 -11.88 -3.17 -6.56
CA GLN A 93 -11.24 -2.79 -5.30
C GLN A 93 -11.42 -3.91 -4.28
N GLY A 94 -10.32 -4.43 -3.74
CA GLY A 94 -10.40 -5.50 -2.75
C GLY A 94 -9.10 -6.26 -2.57
N GLU A 95 -9.23 -7.48 -2.07
CA GLU A 95 -8.11 -8.39 -1.88
C GLU A 95 -7.66 -8.98 -3.22
N PHE A 96 -6.34 -9.08 -3.36
CA PHE A 96 -5.62 -9.73 -4.43
C PHE A 96 -4.76 -10.83 -3.83
N LYS A 97 -4.62 -11.93 -4.57
CA LYS A 97 -3.67 -13.00 -4.30
C LYS A 97 -3.09 -13.50 -5.60
N ASP A 98 -1.78 -13.69 -5.66
CA ASP A 98 -1.08 -14.17 -6.88
C ASP A 98 -1.46 -13.37 -8.15
N GLY A 99 -1.70 -12.06 -8.01
CA GLY A 99 -2.06 -11.18 -9.13
C GLY A 99 -3.55 -11.12 -9.47
N GLN A 100 -4.42 -11.84 -8.76
CA GLN A 100 -5.83 -11.97 -9.10
C GLN A 100 -6.74 -11.53 -7.94
N PRO A 101 -7.95 -11.00 -8.21
CA PRO A 101 -8.99 -10.82 -7.19
C PRO A 101 -9.25 -12.12 -6.40
N ASP A 102 -8.95 -12.12 -5.11
CA ASP A 102 -9.15 -13.28 -4.23
C ASP A 102 -9.36 -12.79 -2.79
N GLY A 103 -10.54 -13.04 -2.23
CA GLY A 103 -10.97 -12.48 -0.94
C GLY A 103 -12.16 -11.53 -1.08
N GLN A 104 -12.35 -10.61 -0.13
CA GLN A 104 -13.45 -9.64 -0.21
C GLN A 104 -13.11 -8.49 -1.16
N GLY A 105 -14.07 -8.10 -1.98
CA GLY A 105 -13.90 -7.00 -2.92
C GLY A 105 -15.20 -6.45 -3.49
N THR A 106 -15.05 -5.40 -4.29
CA THR A 106 -16.12 -4.75 -5.04
C THR A 106 -15.65 -4.54 -6.48
N LEU A 107 -16.37 -5.14 -7.43
CA LEU A 107 -16.21 -4.90 -8.86
C LEU A 107 -17.29 -3.92 -9.32
N THR A 108 -16.90 -2.79 -9.86
CA THR A 108 -17.77 -1.86 -10.58
C THR A 108 -17.56 -2.09 -12.07
N ALA A 109 -18.57 -2.64 -12.74
CA ALA A 109 -18.55 -2.85 -14.17
C ALA A 109 -18.72 -1.53 -14.94
N GLN A 110 -18.37 -1.54 -16.23
CA GLN A 110 -18.43 -0.35 -17.10
C GLN A 110 -19.83 0.27 -17.20
N ASN A 111 -20.89 -0.54 -17.06
CA ASN A 111 -22.28 -0.11 -17.05
C ASN A 111 -22.74 0.47 -15.70
N GLY A 112 -21.85 0.50 -14.70
CA GLY A 112 -22.14 0.95 -13.34
C GLY A 112 -22.72 -0.12 -12.41
N GLU A 113 -22.87 -1.37 -12.87
CA GLU A 113 -23.27 -2.48 -11.99
C GLU A 113 -22.16 -2.76 -10.96
N VAL A 114 -22.58 -2.97 -9.71
CA VAL A 114 -21.67 -3.16 -8.59
C VAL A 114 -21.86 -4.56 -8.02
N TYR A 115 -20.76 -5.30 -7.94
CA TYR A 115 -20.70 -6.65 -7.36
C TYR A 115 -19.79 -6.61 -6.13
N THR A 116 -20.39 -6.65 -4.95
CA THR A 116 -19.66 -6.69 -3.67
C THR A 116 -19.79 -8.08 -3.05
N GLY A 117 -18.66 -8.68 -2.67
CA GLY A 117 -18.63 -9.98 -2.01
C GLY A 117 -17.30 -10.70 -2.21
N THR A 118 -17.35 -12.03 -2.10
CA THR A 118 -16.16 -12.88 -2.19
C THR A 118 -15.77 -13.13 -3.65
N PHE A 119 -14.51 -12.92 -3.98
CA PHE A 119 -13.89 -13.31 -5.23
C PHE A 119 -12.91 -14.47 -4.96
N LYS A 120 -12.79 -15.37 -5.93
CA LYS A 120 -11.80 -16.45 -5.88
C LYS A 120 -11.18 -16.59 -7.26
N GLN A 121 -9.87 -16.40 -7.36
CA GLN A 121 -9.15 -16.45 -8.65
C GLN A 121 -9.81 -15.61 -9.76
N GLY A 122 -10.25 -14.40 -9.43
CA GLY A 122 -10.92 -13.49 -10.37
C GLY A 122 -12.43 -13.71 -10.54
N ILE A 123 -13.02 -14.76 -9.94
CA ILE A 123 -14.43 -15.12 -10.15
C ILE A 123 -15.25 -14.75 -8.92
N PHE A 124 -16.32 -13.96 -9.12
CA PHE A 124 -17.30 -13.61 -8.09
C PHE A 124 -18.08 -14.84 -7.62
N GLN A 125 -18.15 -15.09 -6.31
CA GLN A 125 -18.68 -16.33 -5.73
C GLN A 125 -20.14 -16.26 -5.25
N LYS A 126 -20.74 -15.06 -5.17
CA LYS A 126 -22.07 -14.77 -4.60
C LYS A 126 -22.22 -15.05 -3.10
#